data_AF-A0A4Y2QSK5-F1
#
_entry.id   AF-A0A4Y2QSK5-F1
#
_cell.length_a   1.000
_cell.length_b   1.000
_cell.length_c   1.000
_cell.angle_alpha   90.00
_cell.angle_beta   90.00
_cell.angle_gamma   90.00
#
_symmetry.space_group_name_H-M   'P 1'
#
loop_
_entity.id
_entity.type
_entity.pdbx_description
1 polymer ?
#
loop_
_entity_poly.entity_id
_entity_poly.type
_entity_poly.pdbx_seq_one_letter_code
_entity_poly.pdbx_strand_id
1 'polypeptide(L)'
;MSGNLELAVSDSTKTNRRCSLGQRHVVTLFGFLSWFLLSSNRLVLSIGIVAMVKHTQTNETTMKNASDSCPSPATPTKPDVRSNFQGEFDWSPELQGYILGAGFLSYMTTQTTAGRFADAVGAKPLMVFSNALTGILVVLSPLAARWHVYALMAVQFLRGASQGITAPAIYKMISNWIPRTERGTLNSLVSCGYSAGAAVNGIVTGWLCDIPGLGWPSAFYIWGTFSVVIAIVTHFICFEHPVDNPWITDEELKHINDGLETKVSEKKLPTPWKKMFTSIPYYAYCYALLGHMWGINYFTTVHPTFMGTVLHYSMAEVDFRISGGFLFSAFSETHIYSYAAGQSSHCPVGKTRIFLPYNTSTFDKSLFYLALNISYLEDSTFLPIGKAWPSHHPHHFFYQ
;
A
#
# COMPACT_ATOMS: atom_id res chain seq x y z
N MET A 1 -38.11 11.69 56.59
CA MET A 1 -38.65 10.47 55.97
C MET A 1 -38.11 10.38 54.56
N SER A 2 -37.01 9.65 54.45
CA SER A 2 -36.38 9.18 53.22
C SER A 2 -37.32 8.28 52.43
N GLY A 3 -37.44 8.50 51.12
CA GLY A 3 -38.16 7.63 50.21
C GLY A 3 -37.56 7.76 48.82
N ASN A 4 -36.48 7.01 48.59
CA ASN A 4 -35.85 6.82 47.29
C ASN A 4 -36.86 6.19 46.32
N LEU A 5 -37.03 6.80 45.15
CA LEU A 5 -37.67 6.16 43.99
C LEU A 5 -36.59 5.91 42.94
N GLU A 6 -35.79 4.87 43.17
CA GLU A 6 -35.00 4.22 42.13
C GLU A 6 -35.97 3.59 41.13
N LEU A 7 -36.08 4.18 39.94
CA LEU A 7 -36.69 3.55 38.78
C LEU A 7 -35.58 2.99 37.88
N ALA A 8 -35.25 1.73 38.18
CA ALA A 8 -34.78 0.69 37.27
C ALA A 8 -34.04 1.16 36.00
N VAL A 9 -32.73 1.35 36.13
CA VAL A 9 -31.79 1.12 35.03
C VAL A 9 -31.92 -0.37 34.68
N SER A 10 -32.42 -0.69 33.50
CA SER A 10 -32.42 -2.07 33.00
C SER A 10 -30.98 -2.46 32.70
N ASP A 11 -30.32 -3.10 33.67
CA ASP A 11 -29.04 -3.77 33.50
C ASP A 11 -29.24 -4.98 32.57
N SER A 12 -29.13 -4.75 31.26
CA SER A 12 -28.87 -5.85 30.32
C SER A 12 -27.38 -6.18 30.38
N THR A 13 -26.97 -6.87 31.45
CA THR A 13 -25.60 -7.40 31.58
C THR A 13 -25.34 -8.37 30.43
N LYS A 14 -24.68 -7.89 29.36
CA LYS A 14 -24.24 -8.75 28.25
C LYS A 14 -23.18 -9.70 28.81
N THR A 15 -23.60 -10.95 29.01
CA THR A 15 -22.81 -12.02 29.62
C THR A 15 -21.43 -12.19 29.00
N ASN A 16 -20.45 -12.24 29.90
CA ASN A 16 -19.02 -12.39 29.69
C ASN A 16 -18.67 -13.70 28.96
N ARG A 17 -18.37 -13.65 27.66
CA ARG A 17 -17.70 -14.74 26.94
C ARG A 17 -16.18 -14.51 27.01
N ARG A 18 -15.53 -15.29 27.89
CA ARG A 18 -14.07 -15.42 27.96
C ARG A 18 -13.50 -15.81 26.58
N CYS A 19 -12.53 -15.02 26.11
CA CYS A 19 -11.81 -15.11 24.82
C CYS A 19 -12.64 -14.88 23.54
N SER A 20 -13.39 -13.78 23.47
CA SER A 20 -13.95 -13.29 22.20
C SER A 20 -13.13 -12.12 21.67
N LEU A 21 -12.66 -12.20 20.42
CA LEU A 21 -12.22 -11.03 19.65
C LEU A 21 -13.24 -9.90 19.82
N GLY A 22 -12.81 -8.75 20.35
CA GLY A 22 -13.67 -7.58 20.56
C GLY A 22 -14.08 -6.92 19.23
N GLN A 23 -15.15 -6.13 19.25
CA GLN A 23 -15.65 -5.40 18.07
C GLN A 23 -14.56 -4.50 17.43
N ARG A 24 -13.62 -4.00 18.22
CA ARG A 24 -12.46 -3.24 17.70
C ARG A 24 -11.56 -4.04 16.75
N HIS A 25 -11.42 -5.35 16.98
CA HIS A 25 -10.65 -6.24 16.09
C HIS A 25 -11.40 -6.50 14.79
N VAL A 26 -12.74 -6.55 14.82
CA VAL A 26 -13.57 -6.64 13.62
C VAL A 26 -13.38 -5.39 12.76
N VAL A 27 -13.43 -4.19 13.36
CA VAL A 27 -13.16 -2.93 12.64
C VAL A 27 -11.73 -2.91 12.08
N THR A 28 -10.76 -3.42 12.83
CA THR A 28 -9.36 -3.57 12.37
C THR A 28 -9.27 -4.50 11.16
N LEU A 29 -10.00 -5.63 11.15
CA LEU A 29 -10.05 -6.55 10.02
C LEU A 29 -10.66 -5.89 8.77
N PHE A 30 -11.73 -5.10 8.91
CA PHE A 30 -12.28 -4.35 7.77
C PHE A 30 -11.35 -3.23 7.29
N GLY A 31 -10.60 -2.61 8.19
CA GLY A 31 -9.51 -1.69 7.84
C GLY A 31 -8.41 -2.39 7.02
N PHE A 32 -7.98 -3.58 7.47
CA PHE A 32 -7.02 -4.43 6.75
C PHE A 32 -7.54 -4.80 5.35
N LEU A 33 -8.78 -5.28 5.26
CA LEU A 33 -9.41 -5.66 4.00
C LEU A 33 -9.55 -4.47 3.04
N SER A 34 -9.83 -3.27 3.57
CA SER A 34 -9.90 -2.05 2.76
C SER A 34 -8.53 -1.65 2.22
N TRP A 35 -7.46 -1.73 3.03
CA TRP A 35 -6.09 -1.51 2.55
C TRP A 35 -5.64 -2.58 1.54
N PHE A 36 -6.01 -3.83 1.77
CA PHE A 36 -5.81 -4.95 0.87
C PHE A 36 -6.45 -4.67 -0.49
N LEU A 37 -7.75 -4.38 -0.52
CA LEU A 37 -8.47 -4.04 -1.73
C LEU A 37 -7.95 -2.77 -2.41
N LEU A 38 -7.53 -1.76 -1.64
CA LEU A 38 -6.90 -0.56 -2.19
C LEU A 38 -5.67 -0.93 -3.03
N SER A 39 -4.79 -1.76 -2.46
CA SER A 39 -3.55 -2.21 -3.12
C SER A 39 -3.83 -3.12 -4.32
N SER A 40 -4.71 -4.11 -4.17
CA SER A 40 -5.02 -5.08 -5.23
C SER A 40 -5.70 -4.41 -6.41
N ASN A 41 -6.73 -3.59 -6.15
CA ASN A 41 -7.34 -2.81 -7.21
C ASN A 41 -6.28 -1.93 -7.87
N ARG A 42 -5.44 -1.21 -7.11
CA ARG A 42 -4.39 -0.32 -7.68
C ARG A 42 -3.51 -1.05 -8.70
N LEU A 43 -3.05 -2.24 -8.38
CA LEU A 43 -2.10 -3.00 -9.20
C LEU A 43 -2.75 -3.80 -10.33
N VAL A 44 -4.06 -4.10 -10.27
CA VAL A 44 -4.74 -4.91 -11.29
C VAL A 44 -4.54 -4.38 -12.72
N LEU A 45 -4.52 -3.04 -12.89
CA LEU A 45 -4.26 -2.46 -14.20
C LEU A 45 -2.79 -2.48 -14.59
N SER A 46 -1.88 -2.20 -13.64
CA SER A 46 -0.43 -2.25 -13.90
C SER A 46 0.04 -3.63 -14.35
N ILE A 47 -0.60 -4.69 -13.84
CA ILE A 47 -0.32 -6.07 -14.25
C ILE A 47 -1.14 -6.43 -15.49
N GLY A 48 -2.43 -6.09 -15.50
CA GLY A 48 -3.34 -6.39 -16.60
C GLY A 48 -2.93 -5.75 -17.93
N ILE A 49 -2.27 -4.59 -17.91
CA ILE A 49 -1.86 -3.88 -19.14
C ILE A 49 -0.88 -4.71 -19.98
N VAL A 50 -0.06 -5.55 -19.34
CA VAL A 50 0.87 -6.47 -20.02
C VAL A 50 0.11 -7.53 -20.82
N ALA A 51 -1.05 -7.98 -20.33
CA ALA A 51 -1.93 -8.91 -21.03
C ALA A 51 -2.89 -8.21 -22.03
N MET A 52 -3.12 -6.90 -21.87
CA MET A 52 -3.97 -6.10 -22.75
C MET A 52 -3.26 -5.67 -24.03
N VAL A 53 -1.96 -5.35 -23.95
CA VAL A 53 -1.23 -4.75 -25.06
C VAL A 53 -0.52 -5.80 -25.90
N LYS A 54 -0.53 -5.61 -27.22
CA LYS A 54 0.26 -6.41 -28.16
C LYS A 54 1.74 -6.18 -27.91
N HIS A 55 2.46 -7.23 -27.54
CA HIS A 55 3.92 -7.22 -27.56
C HIS A 55 4.35 -7.40 -29.02
N THR A 56 4.80 -6.32 -29.65
CA THR A 56 5.43 -6.40 -30.96
C THR A 56 6.66 -7.27 -30.84
N GLN A 57 6.59 -8.52 -31.29
CA GLN A 57 7.78 -9.32 -31.50
C GLN A 57 8.61 -8.59 -32.55
N THR A 58 9.72 -7.99 -32.13
CA THR A 58 10.78 -7.67 -33.08
C THR A 58 11.21 -9.02 -33.64
N ASN A 59 10.72 -9.36 -34.83
CA ASN A 59 11.17 -10.55 -35.55
C ASN A 59 12.71 -10.51 -35.54
N GLU A 60 13.34 -11.54 -34.99
CA GLU A 60 14.78 -11.74 -34.89
C GLU A 60 15.43 -11.98 -36.27
N THR A 61 15.10 -11.13 -37.25
CA THR A 61 15.70 -11.13 -38.59
C THR A 61 16.42 -9.82 -38.90
N THR A 62 16.26 -8.78 -38.08
CA THR A 62 17.12 -7.59 -38.16
C THR A 62 18.29 -7.71 -37.18
N MET A 63 19.31 -8.41 -37.68
CA MET A 63 20.70 -8.44 -37.24
C MET A 63 21.13 -7.45 -36.14
N LYS A 64 21.75 -8.02 -35.10
CA LYS A 64 23.08 -7.64 -34.58
C LYS A 64 23.44 -6.16 -34.80
N ASN A 65 23.03 -5.26 -33.90
CA ASN A 65 23.70 -3.97 -33.59
C ASN A 65 22.88 -3.16 -32.56
N ALA A 66 22.41 -3.78 -31.49
CA ALA A 66 21.96 -3.07 -30.29
C ALA A 66 22.82 -3.56 -29.12
N SER A 67 23.91 -2.84 -28.86
CA SER A 67 24.95 -3.16 -27.89
C SER A 67 24.65 -2.58 -26.50
N ASP A 68 23.45 -2.77 -25.98
CA ASP A 68 23.06 -2.20 -24.67
C ASP A 68 22.70 -3.26 -23.62
N SER A 69 23.00 -4.55 -23.85
CA SER A 69 22.76 -5.60 -22.86
C SER A 69 23.88 -6.64 -22.87
N CYS A 70 24.30 -7.08 -21.67
CA CYS A 70 25.36 -8.06 -21.50
C CYS A 70 24.99 -9.40 -22.19
N PRO A 71 25.93 -10.07 -22.88
CA PRO A 71 25.65 -11.36 -23.51
C PRO A 71 25.39 -12.45 -22.46
N SER A 72 24.24 -13.12 -22.54
CA SER A 72 23.94 -14.29 -21.70
C SER A 72 24.74 -15.51 -22.16
N PRO A 73 25.28 -16.35 -21.25
CA PRO A 73 25.84 -17.65 -21.62
C PRO A 73 24.74 -18.54 -22.23
N ALA A 74 25.03 -19.11 -23.40
CA ALA A 74 24.10 -19.95 -24.16
C ALA A 74 23.78 -21.23 -23.37
N THR A 75 22.63 -21.23 -22.70
CA THR A 75 22.05 -22.41 -22.05
C THR A 75 20.84 -22.85 -22.88
N PRO A 76 20.59 -24.17 -23.06
CA PRO A 76 19.54 -24.64 -23.96
C PRO A 76 18.20 -24.04 -23.56
N THR A 77 17.55 -23.39 -24.52
CA THR A 77 16.26 -22.73 -24.39
C THR A 77 15.26 -23.71 -23.80
N LYS A 78 14.92 -23.55 -22.51
CA LYS A 78 13.63 -24.05 -22.02
C LYS A 78 12.57 -23.32 -22.86
N PRO A 79 11.53 -24.01 -23.35
CA PRO A 79 10.47 -23.34 -24.08
C PRO A 79 9.95 -22.22 -23.18
N ASP A 80 10.13 -20.99 -23.63
CA ASP A 80 9.64 -19.79 -22.94
C ASP A 80 8.12 -19.93 -22.94
N VAL A 81 7.55 -20.31 -21.80
CA VAL A 81 6.10 -20.38 -21.59
C VAL A 81 5.61 -18.94 -21.47
N ARG A 82 5.76 -18.15 -22.54
CA ARG A 82 4.99 -16.92 -22.70
C ARG A 82 3.60 -17.37 -23.07
N SER A 83 2.61 -16.96 -22.29
CA SER A 83 1.22 -17.25 -22.59
C SER A 83 0.94 -16.86 -24.04
N ASN A 84 0.35 -17.80 -24.80
CA ASN A 84 0.03 -17.64 -26.23
C ASN A 84 -1.04 -16.56 -26.50
N PHE A 85 -1.25 -15.64 -25.56
CA PHE A 85 -2.25 -14.59 -25.62
C PHE A 85 -1.62 -13.34 -26.23
N GLN A 86 -1.94 -13.06 -27.49
CA GLN A 86 -1.65 -11.77 -28.09
C GLN A 86 -2.62 -10.75 -27.50
N GLY A 87 -2.10 -9.64 -26.97
CA GLY A 87 -2.93 -8.56 -26.42
C GLY A 87 -3.95 -8.01 -27.43
N GLU A 88 -5.05 -7.46 -26.92
CA GLU A 88 -6.16 -6.95 -27.73
C GLU A 88 -5.83 -5.57 -28.34
N PHE A 89 -5.04 -4.75 -27.63
CA PHE A 89 -4.82 -3.34 -27.94
C PHE A 89 -3.40 -3.03 -28.43
N ASP A 90 -3.28 -2.05 -29.33
CA ASP A 90 -2.00 -1.53 -29.81
C ASP A 90 -1.76 -0.15 -29.15
N TRP A 91 -1.24 -0.16 -27.92
CA TRP A 91 -0.95 1.06 -27.15
C TRP A 91 0.56 1.26 -27.01
N SER A 92 1.03 2.44 -27.40
CA SER A 92 2.45 2.79 -27.24
C SER A 92 2.84 2.83 -25.75
N PRO A 93 4.12 2.59 -25.39
CA PRO A 93 4.59 2.65 -24.00
C PRO A 93 4.28 4.00 -23.33
N GLU A 94 4.33 5.10 -24.09
CA GLU A 94 4.00 6.44 -23.60
C GLU A 94 2.52 6.53 -23.19
N LEU A 95 1.62 5.99 -24.01
CA LEU A 95 0.19 5.99 -23.73
C LEU A 95 -0.16 5.13 -22.51
N GLN A 96 0.49 3.97 -22.36
CA GLN A 96 0.38 3.14 -21.16
C GLN A 96 0.78 3.91 -19.91
N GLY A 97 1.89 4.66 -20.00
CA GLY A 97 2.35 5.57 -18.94
C GLY A 97 1.33 6.64 -18.58
N TYR A 98 0.66 7.25 -19.57
CA TYR A 98 -0.38 8.25 -19.33
C TYR A 98 -1.63 7.66 -18.67
N ILE A 99 -2.08 6.46 -19.08
CA ILE A 99 -3.24 5.78 -18.49
C ILE A 99 -2.97 5.48 -17.01
N LEU A 100 -1.81 4.92 -16.70
CA LEU A 100 -1.41 4.64 -15.31
C LEU A 100 -1.28 5.95 -14.53
N GLY A 101 -0.55 6.93 -15.09
CA GLY A 101 -0.26 8.22 -14.47
C GLY A 101 -1.50 9.04 -14.10
N ALA A 102 -2.56 8.99 -14.91
CA ALA A 102 -3.83 9.67 -14.61
C ALA A 102 -4.46 9.21 -13.28
N GLY A 103 -4.33 7.91 -12.96
CA GLY A 103 -4.77 7.35 -11.68
C GLY A 103 -3.93 7.83 -10.49
N PHE A 104 -2.61 7.96 -10.65
CA PHE A 104 -1.74 8.49 -9.59
C PHE A 104 -1.99 9.98 -9.32
N LEU A 105 -2.18 10.77 -10.37
CA LEU A 105 -2.41 12.22 -10.26
C LEU A 105 -3.70 12.53 -9.49
N SER A 106 -4.79 11.84 -9.84
CA SER A 106 -6.09 11.97 -9.16
C SER A 106 -6.05 11.51 -7.69
N TYR A 107 -5.32 10.43 -7.41
CA TYR A 107 -5.10 9.95 -6.05
C TYR A 107 -4.39 11.01 -5.19
N MET A 108 -3.28 11.58 -5.69
CA MET A 108 -2.51 12.59 -4.96
C MET A 108 -3.34 13.84 -4.63
N THR A 109 -4.08 14.35 -5.60
CA THR A 109 -4.92 15.55 -5.45
C THR A 109 -6.07 15.32 -4.47
N THR A 110 -6.70 14.14 -4.53
CA THR A 110 -7.82 13.81 -3.64
C THR A 110 -7.36 13.53 -2.22
N GLN A 111 -6.22 12.87 -2.03
CA GLN A 111 -5.70 12.54 -0.70
C GLN A 111 -5.47 13.78 0.18
N THR A 112 -5.01 14.90 -0.41
CA THR A 112 -4.79 16.16 0.33
C THR A 112 -6.09 16.75 0.88
N THR A 113 -7.19 16.65 0.13
CA THR A 113 -8.48 17.23 0.53
C THR A 113 -9.36 16.25 1.33
N ALA A 114 -9.14 14.95 1.15
CA ALA A 114 -9.92 13.89 1.76
C ALA A 114 -9.88 13.87 3.30
N GLY A 115 -8.82 14.39 3.93
CA GLY A 115 -8.76 14.51 5.39
C GLY A 115 -9.87 15.39 5.97
N ARG A 116 -10.12 16.56 5.36
CA ARG A 116 -11.23 17.43 5.76
C ARG A 116 -12.59 16.81 5.45
N PHE A 117 -12.67 16.10 4.34
CA PHE A 117 -13.88 15.40 3.96
C PHE A 117 -14.22 14.29 4.96
N ALA A 118 -13.21 13.57 5.46
CA ALA A 118 -13.35 12.59 6.52
C ALA A 118 -13.88 13.22 7.81
N ASP A 119 -13.36 14.37 8.22
CA ASP A 119 -13.85 15.08 9.39
C ASP A 119 -15.32 15.54 9.26
N ALA A 120 -15.73 15.97 8.07
CA ALA A 120 -17.07 16.49 7.81
C ALA A 120 -18.14 15.40 7.63
N VAL A 121 -17.85 14.33 6.88
CA VAL A 121 -18.83 13.32 6.47
C VAL A 121 -18.86 12.13 7.43
N GLY A 122 -17.73 11.77 8.04
CA GLY A 122 -17.58 10.55 8.83
C GLY A 122 -16.61 9.55 8.20
N ALA A 123 -16.10 8.61 8.99
CA ALA A 123 -15.18 7.57 8.57
C ALA A 123 -15.90 6.45 7.80
N LYS A 124 -17.00 5.92 8.35
CA LYS A 124 -17.81 4.84 7.80
C LYS A 124 -18.32 5.15 6.39
N PRO A 125 -19.10 6.23 6.16
CA PRO A 125 -19.68 6.50 4.85
C PRO A 125 -18.61 6.69 3.78
N LEU A 126 -17.48 7.31 4.11
CA LEU A 126 -16.38 7.49 3.17
C LEU A 126 -15.65 6.21 2.83
N MET A 127 -15.38 5.35 3.81
CA MET A 127 -14.74 4.05 3.58
C MET A 127 -15.62 3.15 2.70
N VAL A 128 -16.94 3.13 2.95
CA VAL A 128 -17.89 2.39 2.12
C VAL A 128 -17.98 2.99 0.71
N PHE A 129 -18.12 4.31 0.60
CA PHE A 129 -18.21 5.00 -0.68
C PHE A 129 -16.95 4.79 -1.53
N SER A 130 -15.76 4.96 -0.95
CA SER A 130 -14.50 4.81 -1.68
C SER A 130 -14.29 3.39 -2.20
N ASN A 131 -14.57 2.37 -1.37
CA ASN A 131 -14.43 0.97 -1.76
C ASN A 131 -15.48 0.56 -2.82
N ALA A 132 -16.73 1.02 -2.67
CA ALA A 132 -17.81 0.73 -3.62
C ALA A 132 -17.53 1.39 -4.98
N LEU A 133 -17.23 2.70 -4.98
CA LEU A 133 -16.97 3.45 -6.21
C LEU A 133 -15.72 2.93 -6.92
N THR A 134 -14.65 2.62 -6.18
CA THR A 134 -13.45 1.98 -6.75
C THR A 134 -13.81 0.64 -7.40
N GLY A 135 -14.58 -0.21 -6.70
CA GLY A 135 -14.98 -1.51 -7.23
C GLY A 135 -15.81 -1.43 -8.51
N ILE A 136 -16.80 -0.53 -8.55
CA ILE A 136 -17.64 -0.28 -9.73
C ILE A 136 -16.77 0.19 -10.91
N LEU A 137 -15.85 1.13 -10.66
CA LEU A 137 -14.97 1.66 -11.71
C LEU A 137 -13.99 0.59 -12.22
N VAL A 138 -13.51 -0.32 -11.37
CA VAL A 138 -12.67 -1.46 -11.78
C VAL A 138 -13.47 -2.43 -12.66
N VAL A 139 -14.72 -2.75 -12.32
CA VAL A 139 -15.62 -3.56 -13.16
C VAL A 139 -15.89 -2.89 -14.50
N LEU A 140 -15.95 -1.55 -14.53
CA LEU A 140 -16.17 -0.76 -15.74
C LEU A 140 -14.92 -0.67 -16.63
N SER A 141 -13.71 -0.84 -16.09
CA SER A 141 -12.45 -0.66 -16.82
C SER A 141 -12.35 -1.50 -18.11
N PRO A 142 -12.71 -2.80 -18.15
CA PRO A 142 -12.65 -3.57 -19.39
C PRO A 142 -13.59 -3.04 -20.48
N LEU A 143 -14.78 -2.57 -20.11
CA LEU A 143 -15.74 -1.98 -21.04
C LEU A 143 -15.22 -0.66 -21.58
N ALA A 144 -14.63 0.18 -20.72
CA ALA A 144 -14.04 1.45 -21.10
C ALA A 144 -12.83 1.26 -22.04
N ALA A 145 -11.98 0.26 -21.78
CA ALA A 145 -10.83 -0.07 -22.61
C ALA A 145 -11.24 -0.44 -24.05
N ARG A 146 -12.30 -1.26 -24.21
CA ARG A 146 -12.83 -1.64 -25.52
C ARG A 146 -13.51 -0.49 -26.25
N TRP A 147 -14.09 0.45 -25.52
CA TRP A 147 -14.77 1.58 -26.13
C TRP A 147 -13.78 2.61 -26.67
N HIS A 148 -12.90 3.14 -25.81
CA HIS A 148 -11.88 4.11 -26.21
C HIS A 148 -10.81 4.29 -25.12
N VAL A 149 -9.56 4.51 -25.52
CA VAL A 149 -8.45 4.75 -24.57
C VAL A 149 -8.69 5.95 -23.63
N TYR A 150 -9.21 7.07 -24.12
CA TYR A 150 -9.56 8.22 -23.26
C TYR A 150 -10.71 7.92 -22.28
N ALA A 151 -11.64 7.03 -22.61
CA ALA A 151 -12.65 6.58 -21.67
C ALA A 151 -12.01 5.78 -20.53
N LEU A 152 -11.05 4.90 -20.84
CA LEU A 152 -10.25 4.20 -19.84
C LEU A 152 -9.45 5.17 -18.96
N MET A 153 -8.84 6.21 -19.54
CA MET A 153 -8.14 7.25 -18.79
C MET A 153 -9.08 8.01 -17.83
N ALA A 154 -10.29 8.34 -18.27
CA ALA A 154 -11.29 8.99 -17.42
C ALA A 154 -11.75 8.08 -16.26
N VAL A 155 -12.00 6.80 -16.53
CA VAL A 155 -12.31 5.79 -15.49
C VAL A 155 -11.15 5.68 -14.51
N GLN A 156 -9.91 5.66 -15.00
CA GLN A 156 -8.71 5.62 -14.16
C GLN A 156 -8.55 6.86 -13.27
N PHE A 157 -8.87 8.03 -13.80
CA PHE A 157 -8.85 9.27 -13.02
C PHE A 157 -9.90 9.25 -11.89
N LEU A 158 -11.15 8.86 -12.21
CA LEU A 158 -12.22 8.76 -11.19
C LEU A 158 -11.89 7.70 -10.13
N ARG A 159 -11.28 6.60 -10.58
CA ARG A 159 -10.90 5.50 -9.70
C ARG A 159 -9.79 5.92 -8.76
N GLY A 160 -8.74 6.57 -9.26
CA GLY A 160 -7.66 7.12 -8.43
C GLY A 160 -8.16 8.15 -7.42
N ALA A 161 -9.08 9.03 -7.83
CA ALA A 161 -9.73 9.99 -6.93
C ALA A 161 -10.47 9.27 -5.79
N SER A 162 -11.28 8.25 -6.12
CA SER A 162 -12.02 7.44 -5.14
C SER A 162 -11.09 6.76 -4.15
N GLN A 163 -10.00 6.17 -4.64
CA GLN A 163 -8.98 5.52 -3.82
C GLN A 163 -8.31 6.48 -2.83
N GLY A 164 -8.10 7.75 -3.21
CA GLY A 164 -7.49 8.79 -2.37
C GLY A 164 -8.24 9.09 -1.07
N ILE A 165 -9.54 8.75 -1.00
CA ILE A 165 -10.39 8.96 0.17
C ILE A 165 -10.22 7.84 1.21
N THR A 166 -9.80 6.65 0.78
CA THR A 166 -9.82 5.42 1.59
C THR A 166 -8.88 5.52 2.80
N ALA A 167 -7.64 5.97 2.59
CA ALA A 167 -6.64 6.05 3.66
C ALA A 167 -7.07 6.97 4.83
N PRO A 168 -7.46 8.24 4.62
CA PRO A 168 -7.91 9.10 5.72
C PRO A 168 -9.19 8.58 6.39
N ALA A 169 -10.10 7.93 5.64
CA ALA A 169 -11.29 7.30 6.22
C ALA A 169 -10.93 6.15 7.18
N ILE A 170 -9.99 5.28 6.80
CA ILE A 170 -9.50 4.18 7.65
C ILE A 170 -8.83 4.74 8.91
N TYR A 171 -7.93 5.72 8.79
CA TYR A 171 -7.26 6.30 9.95
C TYR A 171 -8.24 7.00 10.90
N LYS A 172 -9.28 7.66 10.36
CA LYS A 172 -10.34 8.23 11.17
C LYS A 172 -11.15 7.14 11.88
N MET A 173 -11.48 6.04 11.20
CA MET A 173 -12.18 4.90 11.80
C MET A 173 -11.38 4.30 12.96
N ILE A 174 -10.09 4.02 12.74
CA ILE A 174 -9.15 3.57 13.78
C ILE A 174 -9.13 4.56 14.94
N SER A 175 -9.20 5.87 14.65
CA SER A 175 -9.15 6.88 15.68
C SER A 175 -10.37 6.90 16.62
N ASN A 176 -11.53 6.44 16.13
CA ASN A 176 -12.78 6.35 16.89
C ASN A 176 -12.88 5.04 17.69
N TRP A 177 -12.29 3.96 17.19
CA TRP A 177 -12.49 2.60 17.73
C TRP A 177 -11.34 2.08 18.59
N ILE A 178 -10.12 2.57 18.37
CA ILE A 178 -8.92 1.98 18.95
C ILE A 178 -8.29 2.91 20.02
N PRO A 179 -8.19 2.44 21.29
CA PRO A 179 -7.44 3.08 22.37
C PRO A 179 -5.99 3.39 22.00
N ARG A 180 -5.42 4.45 22.60
CA ARG A 180 -4.03 4.87 22.28
C ARG A 180 -2.98 3.81 22.57
N THR A 181 -3.14 3.03 23.64
CA THR A 181 -2.20 2.00 24.07
C THR A 181 -1.99 0.90 23.04
N GLU A 182 -3.05 0.49 22.34
CA GLU A 182 -3.01 -0.56 21.32
C GLU A 182 -3.07 -0.01 19.87
N ARG A 183 -3.24 1.32 19.69
CA ARG A 183 -3.36 1.96 18.37
C ARG A 183 -2.18 1.69 17.45
N GLY A 184 -0.95 1.69 17.97
CA GLY A 184 0.23 1.45 17.13
C GLY A 184 0.21 0.05 16.50
N THR A 185 -0.07 -0.99 17.30
CA THR A 185 -0.14 -2.39 16.85
C THR A 185 -1.32 -2.66 15.91
N LEU A 186 -2.51 -2.14 16.22
CA LEU A 186 -3.66 -2.36 15.33
C LEU A 186 -3.54 -1.55 14.03
N ASN A 187 -2.91 -0.37 14.06
CA ASN A 187 -2.64 0.40 12.85
C ASN A 187 -1.60 -0.25 11.95
N SER A 188 -0.57 -0.90 12.51
CA SER A 188 0.40 -1.65 11.72
C SER A 188 -0.23 -2.89 11.10
N LEU A 189 -1.06 -3.61 11.86
CA LEU A 189 -1.83 -4.73 11.33
C LEU A 189 -2.68 -4.29 10.14
N VAL A 190 -3.42 -3.18 10.26
CA VAL A 190 -4.21 -2.61 9.15
C VAL A 190 -3.34 -2.25 7.94
N SER A 191 -2.18 -1.64 8.17
CA SER A 191 -1.26 -1.22 7.09
C SER A 191 -0.66 -2.42 6.34
N CYS A 192 -0.44 -3.55 7.02
CA CYS A 192 0.01 -4.80 6.40
C CYS A 192 -0.94 -5.30 5.31
N GLY A 193 -2.22 -4.91 5.36
CA GLY A 193 -3.20 -5.20 4.31
C GLY A 193 -2.72 -4.73 2.94
N TYR A 194 -2.04 -3.57 2.85
CA TYR A 194 -1.53 -3.05 1.59
C TYR A 194 -0.46 -3.96 0.96
N SER A 195 0.50 -4.43 1.77
CA SER A 195 1.55 -5.35 1.30
C SER A 195 0.98 -6.72 0.94
N ALA A 196 0.06 -7.25 1.76
CA ALA A 196 -0.62 -8.51 1.49
C ALA A 196 -1.43 -8.46 0.18
N GLY A 197 -2.16 -7.38 -0.06
CA GLY A 197 -2.95 -7.22 -1.27
C GLY A 197 -2.11 -7.04 -2.53
N ALA A 198 -0.93 -6.43 -2.42
CA ALA A 198 0.02 -6.38 -3.53
C ALA A 198 0.56 -7.77 -3.91
N ALA A 199 0.98 -8.56 -2.92
CA ALA A 199 1.48 -9.91 -3.14
C ALA A 199 0.40 -10.83 -3.75
N VAL A 200 -0.80 -10.85 -3.16
CA VAL A 200 -1.91 -11.69 -3.66
C VAL A 200 -2.38 -11.23 -5.03
N ASN A 201 -2.44 -9.92 -5.28
CA ASN A 201 -2.86 -9.40 -6.58
C ASN A 201 -1.92 -9.82 -7.71
N GLY A 202 -0.61 -9.81 -7.47
CA GLY A 202 0.37 -10.28 -8.46
C GLY A 202 0.09 -11.69 -8.95
N ILE A 203 -0.01 -12.62 -8.01
CA ILE A 203 -0.22 -14.04 -8.29
C ILE A 203 -1.58 -14.28 -8.92
N VAL A 204 -2.64 -13.75 -8.31
CA VAL A 204 -4.03 -14.02 -8.74
C VAL A 204 -4.34 -13.35 -10.08
N THR A 205 -3.88 -12.12 -10.31
CA THR A 205 -4.13 -11.42 -11.58
C THR A 205 -3.39 -12.07 -12.73
N GLY A 206 -2.12 -12.46 -12.54
CA GLY A 206 -1.36 -13.19 -13.56
C GLY A 206 -2.06 -14.51 -13.93
N TRP A 207 -2.42 -15.30 -12.92
CA TRP A 207 -3.14 -16.56 -13.12
C TRP A 207 -4.49 -16.36 -13.84
N LEU A 208 -5.27 -15.34 -13.46
CA LEU A 208 -6.57 -15.05 -14.09
C LEU A 208 -6.44 -14.63 -15.56
N CYS A 209 -5.41 -13.84 -15.88
CA CYS A 209 -5.16 -13.40 -17.26
C CYS A 209 -4.79 -14.57 -18.19
N ASP A 210 -4.15 -15.62 -17.66
CA ASP A 210 -3.70 -16.78 -18.43
C ASP A 210 -4.81 -17.82 -18.69
N ILE A 211 -5.99 -17.70 -18.06
CA ILE A 211 -7.07 -18.69 -18.23
C ILE A 211 -7.65 -18.59 -19.64
N PRO A 212 -7.59 -19.68 -20.45
CA PRO A 212 -8.13 -19.69 -21.80
C PRO A 212 -9.65 -19.48 -21.78
N GLY A 213 -10.11 -18.46 -22.50
CA GLY A 213 -11.53 -18.10 -22.66
C GLY A 213 -12.04 -16.98 -21.76
N LEU A 214 -11.43 -16.77 -20.58
CA LEU A 214 -11.80 -15.68 -19.66
C LEU A 214 -10.94 -14.42 -19.91
N GLY A 215 -9.67 -14.61 -20.23
CA GLY A 215 -8.72 -13.55 -20.56
C GLY A 215 -8.52 -12.49 -19.47
N TRP A 216 -7.88 -11.39 -19.85
CA TRP A 216 -7.57 -10.27 -18.96
C TRP A 216 -8.78 -9.58 -18.28
N PRO A 217 -10.00 -9.50 -18.87
CA PRO A 217 -11.13 -8.83 -18.22
C PRO A 217 -11.57 -9.50 -16.91
N SER A 218 -11.33 -10.81 -16.77
CA SER A 218 -11.73 -11.60 -15.60
C SER A 218 -11.12 -11.08 -14.30
N ALA A 219 -9.86 -10.64 -14.32
CA ALA A 219 -9.19 -10.06 -13.17
C ALA A 219 -9.89 -8.79 -12.67
N PHE A 220 -10.33 -7.93 -13.58
CA PHE A 220 -11.06 -6.71 -13.24
C PHE A 220 -12.42 -7.04 -12.63
N TYR A 221 -13.15 -8.00 -13.20
CA TYR A 221 -14.45 -8.39 -12.66
C TYR A 221 -14.36 -9.00 -11.27
N ILE A 222 -13.36 -9.84 -11.00
CA ILE A 222 -13.19 -10.48 -9.69
C ILE A 222 -12.77 -9.46 -8.63
N TRP A 223 -11.72 -8.68 -8.88
CA TRP A 223 -11.23 -7.68 -7.92
C TRP A 223 -12.24 -6.56 -7.68
N GLY A 224 -12.88 -6.07 -8.74
CA GLY A 224 -13.90 -5.03 -8.66
C GLY A 224 -15.14 -5.49 -7.90
N THR A 225 -15.65 -6.69 -8.21
CA THR A 225 -16.81 -7.25 -7.49
C THR A 225 -16.48 -7.51 -6.02
N PHE A 226 -15.30 -8.05 -5.72
CA PHE A 226 -14.87 -8.27 -4.34
C PHE A 226 -14.83 -6.96 -3.55
N SER A 227 -14.36 -5.88 -4.16
CA SER A 227 -14.37 -4.54 -3.55
C SER A 227 -15.78 -4.04 -3.24
N VAL A 228 -16.74 -4.23 -4.15
CA VAL A 228 -18.15 -3.85 -3.93
C VAL A 228 -18.78 -4.69 -2.82
N VAL A 229 -18.56 -6.00 -2.82
CA VAL A 229 -19.09 -6.91 -1.78
C VAL A 229 -18.56 -6.50 -0.41
N ILE A 230 -17.26 -6.26 -0.27
CA ILE A 230 -16.68 -5.81 1.01
C ILE A 230 -17.23 -4.44 1.42
N ALA A 231 -17.48 -3.52 0.48
CA ALA A 231 -18.11 -2.23 0.81
C ALA A 231 -19.52 -2.42 1.38
N ILE A 232 -20.33 -3.30 0.79
CA ILE A 232 -21.67 -3.65 1.27
C ILE A 232 -21.59 -4.28 2.65
N VAL A 233 -20.73 -5.28 2.84
CA VAL A 233 -20.55 -5.96 4.13
C VAL A 233 -20.09 -4.97 5.21
N THR A 234 -19.14 -4.09 4.88
CA THR A 234 -18.65 -3.03 5.78
C THR A 234 -19.77 -2.08 6.19
N HIS A 235 -20.69 -1.75 5.28
CA HIS A 235 -21.82 -0.88 5.58
C HIS A 235 -22.73 -1.45 6.67
N PHE A 236 -22.96 -2.77 6.67
CA PHE A 236 -23.83 -3.43 7.64
C PHE A 236 -23.13 -3.79 8.96
N ILE A 237 -21.83 -4.10 8.92
CA ILE A 237 -21.10 -4.60 10.10
C ILE A 237 -20.42 -3.46 10.89
N CYS A 238 -19.83 -2.49 10.22
CA CYS A 238 -19.08 -1.42 10.90
C CYS A 238 -20.00 -0.25 11.29
N PHE A 239 -19.75 0.36 12.44
CA PHE A 239 -20.43 1.58 12.92
C PHE A 239 -19.43 2.73 13.04
N GLU A 240 -19.90 3.98 12.94
CA GLU A 240 -19.03 5.17 13.01
C GLU A 240 -18.41 5.33 14.40
N HIS A 241 -19.23 5.18 15.45
CA HIS A 241 -18.84 5.27 16.84
C HIS A 241 -19.12 3.96 17.58
N PRO A 242 -18.31 3.63 18.61
CA PRO A 242 -18.50 2.41 19.40
C PRO A 242 -19.82 2.41 20.18
N VAL A 243 -20.34 3.58 20.56
CA VAL A 243 -21.62 3.75 21.28
C VAL A 243 -22.81 3.30 20.43
N ASP A 244 -22.72 3.45 19.11
CA ASP A 244 -23.81 3.12 18.18
C ASP A 244 -23.88 1.61 17.87
N ASN A 245 -22.86 0.83 18.28
CA ASN A 245 -22.77 -0.58 17.91
C ASN A 245 -23.59 -1.46 18.87
N PRO A 246 -24.63 -2.18 18.39
CA PRO A 246 -25.45 -3.05 19.23
C PRO A 246 -24.72 -4.29 19.74
N TRP A 247 -23.63 -4.70 19.08
CA TRP A 247 -22.88 -5.93 19.40
C TRP A 247 -21.69 -5.70 20.34
N ILE A 248 -21.45 -4.47 20.79
CA ILE A 248 -20.38 -4.17 21.75
C ILE A 248 -20.78 -4.57 23.17
N THR A 249 -19.83 -5.08 23.94
CA THR A 249 -19.98 -5.33 25.39
C THR A 249 -19.68 -4.07 26.19
N ASP A 250 -20.35 -3.87 27.32
CA ASP A 250 -20.16 -2.68 28.16
C ASP A 250 -18.72 -2.57 28.71
N GLU A 251 -18.08 -3.71 28.99
CA GLU A 251 -16.66 -3.77 29.37
C GLU A 251 -15.73 -3.23 28.26
N GLU A 252 -15.98 -3.62 27.00
CA GLU A 252 -15.21 -3.14 25.84
C GLU A 252 -15.49 -1.66 25.57
N LEU A 253 -16.74 -1.21 25.65
CA LEU A 253 -17.10 0.18 25.45
C LEU A 253 -16.42 1.09 26.49
N LYS A 254 -16.41 0.66 27.77
CA LYS A 254 -15.70 1.37 28.83
C LYS A 254 -14.19 1.42 28.57
N HIS A 255 -13.59 0.30 28.17
CA HIS A 255 -12.17 0.25 27.81
C HIS A 255 -11.81 1.21 26.67
N ILE A 256 -12.65 1.29 25.63
CA ILE A 256 -12.46 2.22 24.51
C ILE A 256 -12.58 3.67 25.00
N ASN A 257 -13.65 4.01 25.73
CA ASN A 257 -13.87 5.37 26.21
C ASN A 257 -12.78 5.85 27.19
N ASP A 258 -12.32 4.97 28.09
CA ASP A 258 -11.22 5.28 29.03
C ASP A 258 -9.88 5.46 28.29
N GLY A 259 -9.67 4.74 27.18
CA GLY A 259 -8.46 4.79 26.37
C GLY A 259 -8.45 5.86 25.26
N LEU A 260 -9.60 6.46 24.96
CA LEU A 260 -9.74 7.63 24.09
C LEU A 260 -9.57 8.89 24.95
N GLU A 261 -8.49 9.65 24.77
CA GLU A 261 -8.34 10.98 25.37
C GLU A 261 -9.37 11.96 24.78
N THR A 262 -10.63 11.84 25.16
CA THR A 262 -11.71 12.77 24.79
C THR A 262 -12.30 13.41 26.03
N LYS A 263 -11.42 13.98 26.86
CA LYS A 263 -11.74 15.14 27.71
C LYS A 263 -11.11 16.42 27.16
N VAL A 264 -10.98 16.54 25.84
CA VAL A 264 -10.38 17.71 25.18
C VAL A 264 -11.46 18.52 24.46
N SER A 265 -11.95 19.54 25.17
CA SER A 265 -12.52 20.82 24.72
C SER A 265 -13.40 20.82 23.45
N GLU A 266 -14.70 21.06 23.64
CA GLU A 266 -15.74 21.26 22.61
C GLU A 266 -15.46 22.38 21.58
N LYS A 267 -14.38 23.16 21.71
CA LYS A 267 -14.03 24.20 20.72
C LYS A 267 -13.16 23.62 19.59
N LYS A 268 -13.81 23.22 18.50
CA LYS A 268 -13.18 23.00 17.20
C LYS A 268 -12.59 24.33 16.68
N LEU A 269 -11.31 24.59 16.99
CA LEU A 269 -10.58 25.73 16.43
C LEU A 269 -10.33 25.50 14.93
N PRO A 270 -10.37 26.56 14.09
CA PRO A 270 -10.09 26.44 12.66
C PRO A 270 -8.64 26.00 12.44
N THR A 271 -8.44 25.02 11.55
CA THR A 271 -7.11 24.53 11.18
C THR A 271 -6.28 25.64 10.51
N PRO A 272 -5.09 26.00 11.02
CA PRO A 272 -4.34 27.16 10.54
C PRO A 272 -3.51 26.84 9.28
N TRP A 273 -4.18 26.61 8.15
CA TRP A 273 -3.58 26.21 6.86
C TRP A 273 -2.40 27.09 6.44
N LYS A 274 -2.56 28.42 6.49
CA LYS A 274 -1.50 29.36 6.09
C LYS A 274 -0.23 29.15 6.91
N LYS A 275 -0.35 28.99 8.24
CA LYS A 275 0.80 28.78 9.12
C LYS A 275 1.49 27.43 8.90
N MET A 276 0.72 26.40 8.53
CA MET A 276 1.29 25.08 8.19
C MET A 276 2.08 25.15 6.88
N PHE A 277 1.51 25.74 5.82
CA PHE A 277 2.20 25.87 4.52
C PHE A 277 3.38 26.85 4.53
N THR A 278 3.48 27.76 5.51
CA THR A 278 4.65 28.64 5.67
C THR A 278 5.71 28.05 6.60
N SER A 279 5.50 26.87 7.18
CA SER A 279 6.41 26.29 8.16
C SER A 279 7.52 25.46 7.51
N ILE A 280 8.76 25.62 7.99
CA ILE A 280 9.92 24.82 7.53
C ILE A 280 9.73 23.31 7.76
N PRO A 281 9.21 22.85 8.92
CA PRO A 281 9.00 21.42 9.16
C PRO A 281 8.04 20.77 8.16
N TYR A 282 7.05 21.51 7.66
CA TYR A 282 6.15 21.01 6.62
C TYR A 282 6.90 20.69 5.32
N TYR A 283 7.73 21.62 4.82
CA TYR A 283 8.52 21.38 3.62
C TYR A 283 9.54 20.26 3.82
N ALA A 284 10.22 20.21 4.98
CA ALA A 284 11.13 19.12 5.31
C ALA A 284 10.44 17.75 5.25
N TYR A 285 9.20 17.67 5.77
CA TYR A 285 8.39 16.46 5.69
C TYR A 285 7.98 16.12 4.25
N CYS A 286 7.56 17.10 3.45
CA CYS A 286 7.25 16.89 2.03
C CYS A 286 8.45 16.35 1.24
N TYR A 287 9.64 16.93 1.42
CA TYR A 287 10.85 16.45 0.76
C TYR A 287 11.25 15.05 1.23
N ALA A 288 11.12 14.75 2.53
CA ALA A 288 11.36 13.41 3.05
C ALA A 288 10.39 12.38 2.46
N LEU A 289 9.09 12.70 2.39
CA LEU A 289 8.08 11.85 1.76
C LEU A 289 8.33 11.66 0.26
N LEU A 290 8.76 12.71 -0.44
CA LEU A 290 9.07 12.62 -1.86
C LEU A 290 10.28 11.72 -2.11
N GLY A 291 11.37 11.89 -1.35
CA GLY A 291 12.54 11.00 -1.44
C GLY A 291 12.20 9.56 -1.10
N HIS A 292 11.37 9.36 -0.07
CA HIS A 292 10.82 8.05 0.30
C HIS A 292 10.03 7.40 -0.86
N MET A 293 9.05 8.11 -1.42
CA MET A 293 8.22 7.57 -2.50
C MET A 293 9.04 7.33 -3.77
N TRP A 294 10.01 8.19 -4.06
CA TRP A 294 10.91 8.00 -5.19
C TRP A 294 11.77 6.75 -5.01
N GLY A 295 12.40 6.57 -3.85
CA GLY A 295 13.23 5.40 -3.57
C GLY A 295 12.47 4.08 -3.68
N ILE A 296 11.24 4.02 -3.14
CA ILE A 296 10.42 2.80 -3.20
C ILE A 296 9.98 2.47 -4.64
N ASN A 297 9.59 3.47 -5.43
CA ASN A 297 9.15 3.26 -6.82
C ASN A 297 10.33 2.95 -7.74
N TYR A 298 11.47 3.60 -7.53
CA TYR A 298 12.71 3.31 -8.25
C TYR A 298 13.12 1.86 -8.03
N PHE A 299 13.17 1.41 -6.76
CA PHE A 299 13.51 0.04 -6.45
C PHE A 299 12.50 -0.94 -7.06
N THR A 300 11.20 -0.69 -6.92
CA THR A 300 10.16 -1.61 -7.45
C THR A 300 10.16 -1.70 -8.99
N THR A 301 10.64 -0.67 -9.70
CA THR A 301 10.59 -0.63 -11.19
C THR A 301 11.92 -1.02 -11.83
N VAL A 302 13.02 -0.47 -11.34
CA VAL A 302 14.35 -0.65 -11.94
C VAL A 302 14.98 -1.96 -11.47
N HIS A 303 14.73 -2.40 -10.24
CA HIS A 303 15.31 -3.62 -9.70
C HIS A 303 14.87 -4.91 -10.44
N PRO A 304 13.57 -5.16 -10.72
CA PRO A 304 13.18 -6.32 -11.51
C PRO A 304 13.79 -6.29 -12.92
N THR A 305 13.82 -5.11 -13.53
CA THR A 305 14.41 -4.91 -14.86
C THR A 305 15.90 -5.27 -14.84
N PHE A 306 16.66 -4.77 -13.87
CA PHE A 306 18.08 -5.09 -13.69
C PHE A 306 18.34 -6.57 -13.44
N MET A 307 17.52 -7.22 -12.60
CA MET A 307 17.62 -8.66 -12.34
C MET A 307 17.35 -9.51 -13.59
N GLY A 308 16.40 -9.11 -14.43
CA GLY A 308 16.10 -9.79 -15.68
C GLY A 308 17.13 -9.54 -16.78
N THR A 309 17.57 -8.29 -16.96
CA THR A 309 18.42 -7.89 -18.11
C THR A 309 19.91 -8.09 -17.87
N VAL A 310 20.40 -7.81 -16.67
CA VAL A 310 21.84 -7.88 -16.34
C VAL A 310 22.21 -9.18 -15.63
N LEU A 311 21.41 -9.60 -14.66
CA LEU A 311 21.65 -10.83 -13.88
C LEU A 311 21.07 -12.10 -14.53
N HIS A 312 20.25 -11.96 -15.58
CA HIS A 312 19.62 -13.05 -16.32
C HIS A 312 18.80 -14.03 -15.43
N TYR A 313 18.18 -13.53 -14.36
CA TYR A 313 17.26 -14.34 -13.56
C TYR A 313 15.95 -14.61 -14.31
N SER A 314 15.36 -15.79 -14.08
CA SER A 314 14.03 -16.10 -14.61
C SER A 314 12.96 -15.23 -13.95
N MET A 315 11.92 -14.84 -14.70
CA MET A 315 10.86 -13.94 -14.19
C MET A 315 10.19 -14.49 -12.92
N ALA A 316 9.95 -15.80 -12.84
CA ALA A 316 9.40 -16.45 -11.65
C ALA A 316 10.29 -16.31 -10.42
N GLU A 317 11.62 -16.32 -10.60
CA GLU A 317 12.58 -16.15 -9.50
C GLU A 317 12.64 -14.69 -9.04
N VAL A 318 12.57 -13.75 -9.98
CA VAL A 318 12.48 -12.31 -9.68
C VAL A 318 11.20 -12.00 -8.89
N ASP A 319 10.05 -12.50 -9.35
CA ASP A 319 8.75 -12.31 -8.69
C ASP A 319 8.71 -12.92 -7.28
N PHE A 320 9.28 -14.12 -7.11
CA PHE A 320 9.40 -14.77 -5.80
C PHE A 320 10.24 -13.92 -4.83
N ARG A 321 11.38 -13.40 -5.30
CA ARG A 321 12.29 -12.56 -4.49
C ARG A 321 11.68 -11.22 -4.11
N ILE A 322 11.00 -10.57 -5.05
CA ILE A 322 10.28 -9.31 -4.80
C ILE A 322 9.13 -9.52 -3.81
N SER A 323 8.34 -10.58 -4.01
CA SER A 323 7.25 -10.93 -3.10
C SER A 323 7.76 -11.23 -1.69
N GLY A 324 8.90 -11.91 -1.57
CA GLY A 324 9.60 -12.14 -0.30
C GLY A 324 9.99 -10.82 0.40
N GLY A 325 10.52 -9.85 -0.34
CA GLY A 325 10.83 -8.52 0.19
C GLY A 325 9.61 -7.76 0.71
N PHE A 326 8.48 -7.84 0.00
CA PHE A 326 7.22 -7.25 0.46
C PHE A 326 6.69 -7.93 1.73
N LEU A 327 6.74 -9.26 1.82
CA LEU A 327 6.33 -10.00 3.01
C LEU A 327 7.23 -9.67 4.21
N PHE A 328 8.55 -9.66 4.02
CA PHE A 328 9.49 -9.25 5.06
C PHE A 328 9.18 -7.84 5.57
N SER A 329 8.87 -6.91 4.66
CA SER A 329 8.49 -5.55 5.02
C SER A 329 7.18 -5.46 5.83
N ALA A 330 6.22 -6.34 5.57
CA ALA A 330 4.97 -6.41 6.35
C ALA A 330 5.21 -6.94 7.76
N PHE A 331 6.09 -7.95 7.91
CA PHE A 331 6.50 -8.45 9.22
C PHE A 331 7.27 -7.39 10.01
N SER A 332 8.25 -6.73 9.39
CA SER A 332 9.06 -5.71 10.08
C SER A 332 8.23 -4.51 10.52
N GLU A 333 7.26 -4.06 9.70
CA GLU A 333 6.26 -3.06 10.09
C GLU A 333 5.55 -3.49 11.37
N THR A 334 4.97 -4.69 11.39
CA THR A 334 4.20 -5.17 12.55
C THR A 334 5.03 -5.18 13.84
N HIS A 335 6.28 -5.64 13.77
CA HIS A 335 7.18 -5.71 14.93
C HIS A 335 7.67 -4.33 15.40
N ILE A 336 8.10 -3.46 14.49
CA ILE A 336 8.58 -2.11 14.83
C ILE A 336 7.48 -1.27 15.46
N TYR A 337 6.28 -1.28 14.87
CA TYR A 337 5.16 -0.52 15.42
C TYR A 337 4.68 -1.07 16.77
N SER A 338 4.71 -2.39 16.97
CA SER A 338 4.36 -2.99 18.26
C SER A 338 5.38 -2.67 19.34
N TYR A 339 6.68 -2.68 18.99
CA TYR A 339 7.75 -2.26 19.90
C TYR A 339 7.66 -0.77 20.24
N ALA A 340 7.47 0.09 19.23
CA ALA A 340 7.31 1.53 19.41
C ALA A 340 6.05 1.88 20.23
N ALA A 341 4.95 1.15 20.02
CA ALA A 341 3.72 1.29 20.81
C ALA A 341 3.97 0.95 22.28
N GLY A 342 4.62 -0.18 22.56
CA GLY A 342 4.96 -0.60 23.93
C GLY A 342 5.90 0.37 24.65
N GLN A 343 6.81 1.02 23.91
CA GLN A 343 7.71 2.03 24.49
C GLN A 343 7.00 3.37 24.76
N SER A 344 6.04 3.75 23.90
CA SER A 344 5.24 4.97 24.07
C SER A 344 4.30 4.93 25.29
N SER A 345 3.82 3.76 25.69
CA SER A 345 3.00 3.59 26.91
C SER A 345 3.76 3.82 28.22
N HIS A 346 5.09 3.88 28.21
CA HIS A 346 5.91 4.08 29.40
C HIS A 346 6.49 5.50 29.54
N CYS A 347 6.34 6.39 28.55
CA CYS A 347 6.88 7.75 28.62
C CYS A 347 5.82 8.79 29.03
N PRO A 348 6.03 9.57 30.11
CA PRO A 348 5.14 10.67 30.48
C PRO A 348 5.14 11.80 29.44
N VAL A 349 3.95 12.37 29.25
CA VAL A 349 3.44 13.20 28.12
C VAL A 349 4.19 14.53 27.86
N GLY A 350 5.27 14.84 28.58
CA GLY A 350 5.98 16.14 28.48
C GLY A 350 7.17 16.21 27.53
N LYS A 351 7.66 15.07 27.00
CA LYS A 351 8.91 15.01 26.20
C LYS A 351 8.78 14.18 24.92
N THR A 352 7.57 13.91 24.45
CA THR A 352 7.38 13.18 23.20
C THR A 352 7.64 14.12 22.03
N ARG A 353 8.91 14.28 21.65
CA ARG A 353 9.24 14.62 20.26
C ARG A 353 8.46 13.64 19.40
N ILE A 354 7.69 14.17 18.46
CA ILE A 354 6.87 13.43 17.50
C ILE A 354 7.80 12.50 16.71
N PHE A 355 8.12 11.33 17.27
CA PHE A 355 8.66 10.21 16.53
C PHE A 355 7.46 9.66 15.79
N LEU A 356 7.24 10.16 14.57
CA LEU A 356 6.32 9.56 13.62
C LEU A 356 6.85 8.15 13.30
N PRO A 357 6.21 7.07 13.77
CA PRO A 357 6.68 5.71 13.52
C PRO A 357 6.55 5.31 12.03
N TYR A 358 5.95 6.18 11.21
CA TYR A 358 5.94 6.06 9.75
C TYR A 358 7.35 5.98 9.15
N ASN A 359 8.32 6.70 9.73
CA ASN A 359 9.67 6.81 9.18
C ASN A 359 10.59 5.62 9.53
N THR A 360 10.31 4.91 10.64
CA THR A 360 11.10 3.74 11.07
C THR A 360 10.80 2.50 10.22
N SER A 361 9.58 2.37 9.69
CA SER A 361 9.24 1.24 8.82
C SER A 361 10.00 1.24 7.48
N THR A 362 10.37 2.42 6.97
CA THR A 362 11.03 2.52 5.65
C THR A 362 12.54 2.52 5.74
N PHE A 363 13.11 3.06 6.82
CA PHE A 363 14.55 2.94 7.05
C PHE A 363 14.97 1.45 7.02
N ASP A 364 14.10 0.58 7.54
CA ASP A 364 14.30 -0.87 7.55
C ASP A 364 14.12 -1.53 6.16
N LYS A 365 13.17 -1.07 5.33
CA LYS A 365 13.03 -1.56 3.93
C LYS A 365 14.27 -1.25 3.11
N SER A 366 14.75 0.00 3.19
CA SER A 366 15.96 0.43 2.51
C SER A 366 17.19 -0.29 3.04
N LEU A 367 17.31 -0.50 4.36
CA LEU A 367 18.40 -1.25 4.98
C LEU A 367 18.36 -2.74 4.65
N PHE A 368 17.20 -3.38 4.57
CA PHE A 368 17.08 -4.79 4.19
C PHE A 368 17.47 -5.00 2.72
N TYR A 369 16.98 -4.15 1.82
CA TYR A 369 17.39 -4.21 0.42
C TYR A 369 18.87 -3.84 0.24
N LEU A 370 19.40 -2.91 1.03
CA LEU A 370 20.83 -2.59 1.05
C LEU A 370 21.66 -3.76 1.61
N ALA A 371 21.21 -4.40 2.69
CA ALA A 371 21.87 -5.55 3.32
C ALA A 371 21.86 -6.77 2.40
N LEU A 372 20.75 -7.05 1.70
CA LEU A 372 20.70 -8.07 0.66
C LEU A 372 21.71 -7.75 -0.47
N ASN A 373 21.84 -6.49 -0.89
CA ASN A 373 22.84 -6.12 -1.89
C ASN A 373 24.28 -6.20 -1.36
N ILE A 374 24.53 -5.86 -0.08
CA ILE A 374 25.86 -5.93 0.54
C ILE A 374 26.30 -7.39 0.72
N SER A 375 25.42 -8.26 1.23
CA SER A 375 25.70 -9.70 1.35
C SER A 375 25.92 -10.35 -0.02
N TYR A 376 25.28 -9.86 -1.08
CA TYR A 376 25.50 -10.34 -2.45
C TYR A 376 26.79 -9.81 -3.10
N LEU A 377 27.22 -8.59 -2.76
CA LEU A 377 28.53 -8.07 -3.17
C LEU A 377 29.65 -8.91 -2.53
N GLU A 378 29.49 -9.33 -1.27
CA GLU A 378 30.44 -10.22 -0.61
C GLU A 378 30.52 -11.61 -1.27
N ASP A 379 29.40 -12.17 -1.75
CA ASP A 379 29.37 -13.47 -2.46
C ASP A 379 29.90 -13.39 -3.90
N SER A 380 29.91 -12.20 -4.53
CA SER A 380 30.36 -12.01 -5.92
C SER A 380 31.78 -11.44 -6.05
N THR A 381 32.46 -11.10 -4.95
CA THR A 381 33.88 -10.69 -4.94
C THR A 381 34.77 -11.60 -4.11
N PHE A 382 34.99 -12.82 -4.57
CA PHE A 382 36.21 -13.58 -4.28
C PHE A 382 36.86 -14.06 -5.59
N LEU A 383 37.28 -13.11 -6.42
CA LEU A 383 38.44 -13.28 -7.30
C LEU A 383 39.61 -12.57 -6.60
N PRO A 384 40.71 -13.26 -6.26
CA PRO A 384 41.79 -12.66 -5.50
C PRO A 384 42.53 -11.65 -6.39
N ILE A 385 42.30 -10.36 -6.18
CA ILE A 385 43.16 -9.29 -6.70
C ILE A 385 44.43 -9.26 -5.83
N GLY A 386 45.28 -10.27 -6.05
CA GLY A 386 46.65 -10.30 -5.59
C GLY A 386 47.55 -10.31 -6.83
N LYS A 387 48.36 -9.26 -6.98
CA LYS A 387 49.38 -9.00 -8.04
C LYS A 387 48.91 -8.17 -9.25
N ALA A 388 48.79 -6.87 -9.07
CA ALA A 388 49.08 -5.88 -10.12
C ALA A 388 49.23 -4.47 -9.52
N TRP A 389 50.32 -4.22 -8.80
CA TRP A 389 50.79 -2.85 -8.56
C TRP A 389 52.30 -2.84 -8.80
N PRO A 390 52.80 -2.23 -9.88
CA PRO A 390 54.20 -1.88 -9.99
C PRO A 390 54.46 -0.65 -9.12
N SER A 391 55.32 -0.84 -8.14
CA SER A 391 56.04 0.21 -7.43
C SER A 391 56.81 1.12 -8.40
N HIS A 392 56.60 2.43 -8.38
CA HIS A 392 57.68 3.42 -8.57
C HIS A 392 57.25 4.86 -8.19
N HIS A 393 57.89 5.33 -7.09
CA HIS A 393 58.37 6.66 -6.72
C HIS A 393 57.49 7.95 -6.67
N PRO A 394 57.74 8.83 -5.67
CA PRO A 394 57.02 10.08 -5.42
C PRO A 394 57.77 11.32 -5.93
N HIS A 395 57.06 12.46 -5.97
CA HIS A 395 57.49 13.85 -5.69
C HIS A 395 56.98 14.90 -6.72
N HIS A 396 56.75 16.11 -6.17
CA HIS A 396 56.60 17.43 -6.83
C HIS A 396 55.28 17.69 -7.58
N PHE A 397 54.59 18.84 -7.50
CA PHE A 397 54.61 20.05 -6.66
C PHE A 397 53.45 20.97 -7.14
N PHE A 398 53.08 21.93 -6.30
CA PHE A 398 52.50 23.27 -6.57
C PHE A 398 51.05 23.48 -7.06
N TYR A 399 50.37 24.32 -6.25
CA TYR A 399 49.43 25.39 -6.60
C TYR A 399 49.41 25.86 -8.07
N GLN A 400 48.21 25.93 -8.65
CA GLN A 400 47.51 27.20 -8.93
C GLN A 400 46.01 26.95 -9.09
#